data_AF-A0A516KIH3-F1
#
_entry.id   AF-A0A516KIH3-F1
#
_cell.length_a   1.000
_cell.length_b   1.000
_cell.length_c   1.000
_cell.angle_alpha   90.00
_cell.angle_beta   90.00
_cell.angle_gamma   90.00
#
_symmetry.space_group_name_H-M   'P 1'
#
loop_
_entity.id
_entity.type
_entity.pdbx_description
1 polymer ?
#
loop_
_entity_poly.entity_id
_entity_poly.type
_entity_poly.pdbx_seq_one_letter_code
_entity_poly.pdbx_strand_id
1 'polypeptide(L)'
;MKNITVMDWLYEEECTDREIDFILTFLPALSTLSIDYSKMAHIHKLLNKRFPDFSISWDKDYLQFVNFDSLIKEKLAGKFSTKELLCRMSRQEMCKSICDTILASST
;
A
#
# COMPACT_ATOMS: atom_id res chain seq x y z
N MET A 1 9.09 19.60 5.96
CA MET A 1 9.32 18.46 5.04
C MET A 1 9.62 19.06 3.68
N LYS A 2 10.67 18.60 2.98
CA LYS A 2 10.93 19.03 1.60
C LYS A 2 9.70 18.71 0.73
N ASN A 3 9.40 19.56 -0.24
CA ASN A 3 8.25 19.41 -1.13
C ASN A 3 8.58 18.40 -2.25
N ILE A 4 8.92 17.16 -1.87
CA ILE A 4 9.25 16.06 -2.77
C ILE A 4 8.00 15.24 -3.09
N THR A 5 7.88 14.74 -4.33
CA THR A 5 6.77 13.86 -4.68
C THR A 5 6.89 12.52 -3.93
N VAL A 6 5.80 11.77 -3.80
CA VAL A 6 5.85 10.41 -3.24
C VAL A 6 6.84 9.54 -4.03
N MET A 7 6.90 9.71 -5.35
CA MET A 7 7.83 8.98 -6.22
C MET A 7 9.28 9.30 -5.89
N ASP A 8 9.65 10.58 -5.85
CA ASP A 8 11.01 11.00 -5.54
C ASP A 8 11.42 10.53 -4.14
N TRP A 9 10.49 10.62 -3.18
CA TRP A 9 10.73 10.12 -1.83
C TRP A 9 10.97 8.61 -1.79
N LEU A 10 10.17 7.80 -2.50
CA LEU A 10 10.37 6.35 -2.55
C LEU A 10 11.74 5.98 -3.15
N TYR A 11 12.21 6.74 -4.15
CA TYR A 11 13.57 6.56 -4.67
C TYR A 11 14.65 6.97 -3.65
N GLU A 12 14.44 8.04 -2.87
CA GLU A 12 15.35 8.42 -1.76
C GLU A 12 15.40 7.32 -0.68
N GLU A 13 14.31 6.59 -0.45
CA GLU A 13 14.23 5.43 0.45
C GLU A 13 14.70 4.11 -0.20
N GLU A 14 15.44 4.20 -1.31
CA GLU A 14 16.05 3.06 -2.03
C GLU A 14 15.02 2.01 -2.50
N CYS A 15 13.78 2.42 -2.80
CA CYS A 15 12.80 1.55 -3.43
C CYS A 15 13.17 1.31 -4.89
N THR A 16 13.12 0.06 -5.30
CA THR A 16 13.22 -0.35 -6.70
C THR A 16 11.93 0.00 -7.44
N ASP A 17 12.01 0.17 -8.76
CA ASP A 17 10.84 0.38 -9.63
C ASP A 17 9.74 -0.66 -9.39
N ARG A 18 10.14 -1.90 -9.08
CA ARG A 18 9.25 -3.01 -8.82
C ARG A 18 8.47 -2.86 -7.52
N GLU A 19 9.13 -2.42 -6.45
CA GLU A 19 8.53 -2.12 -5.15
C GLU A 19 7.58 -0.92 -5.26
N ILE A 20 7.98 0.11 -6.01
CA ILE A 20 7.14 1.28 -6.28
C ILE A 20 5.88 0.88 -7.07
N ASP A 21 6.01 0.10 -8.14
CA ASP A 21 4.87 -0.42 -8.91
C ASP A 21 3.92 -1.27 -8.05
N PHE A 22 4.48 -2.06 -7.12
CA PHE A 22 3.68 -2.81 -6.15
C PHE A 22 2.85 -1.87 -5.26
N ILE A 23 3.45 -0.88 -4.61
CA ILE A 23 2.75 0.08 -3.74
C ILE A 23 1.65 0.80 -4.51
N LEU A 24 2.00 1.33 -5.69
CA LEU A 24 1.09 2.11 -6.53
C LEU A 24 -0.02 1.28 -7.16
N THR A 25 0.14 -0.04 -7.27
CA THR A 25 -0.93 -0.93 -7.71
C THR A 25 -1.77 -1.42 -6.53
N PHE A 26 -1.14 -1.68 -5.39
CA PHE A 26 -1.79 -2.29 -4.23
C PHE A 26 -2.81 -1.36 -3.58
N LEU A 27 -2.45 -0.09 -3.33
CA LEU A 27 -3.35 0.88 -2.68
C LEU A 27 -4.64 1.16 -3.47
N PRO A 28 -4.61 1.41 -4.79
CA PRO A 28 -5.84 1.49 -5.59
C PRO A 28 -6.67 0.21 -5.55
N ALA A 29 -6.03 -0.97 -5.48
CA ALA A 29 -6.73 -2.24 -5.35
C ALA A 29 -7.51 -2.31 -4.03
N LEU A 30 -6.90 -1.86 -2.92
CA LEU A 30 -7.59 -1.76 -1.63
C LEU A 30 -8.75 -0.77 -1.67
N SER A 31 -8.61 0.35 -2.39
CA SER A 31 -9.73 1.29 -2.59
C SER A 31 -10.90 0.66 -3.35
N THR A 32 -10.64 -0.34 -4.19
CA THR A 32 -11.72 -1.10 -4.85
C THR A 32 -12.39 -2.04 -3.86
N LEU A 33 -11.61 -2.70 -2.98
CA LEU A 33 -12.14 -3.59 -1.94
C LEU A 33 -12.95 -2.88 -0.86
N SER A 34 -12.61 -1.63 -0.55
CA SER A 34 -13.38 -0.82 0.41
C SER A 34 -14.79 -0.48 -0.11
N ILE A 35 -15.00 -0.53 -1.43
CA ILE A 35 -16.31 -0.27 -2.06
C ILE A 35 -17.04 -1.60 -2.34
N ASP A 36 -16.33 -2.60 -2.85
CA ASP A 36 -16.90 -3.86 -3.29
C ASP A 36 -16.00 -5.04 -2.90
N TYR A 37 -16.30 -5.60 -1.72
CA TYR A 37 -15.56 -6.74 -1.19
C TYR A 37 -15.75 -8.03 -2.01
N SER A 38 -16.78 -8.12 -2.85
CA SER A 38 -16.98 -9.30 -3.71
C SER A 38 -15.84 -9.49 -4.72
N LYS A 39 -15.07 -8.43 -4.99
CA LYS A 39 -13.90 -8.45 -5.88
C LYS A 39 -12.62 -8.97 -5.24
N MET A 40 -12.63 -9.31 -3.94
CA MET A 40 -11.45 -9.74 -3.19
C MET A 40 -10.69 -10.87 -3.89
N ALA A 41 -11.36 -11.96 -4.25
CA ALA A 41 -10.72 -13.10 -4.90
C ALA A 41 -10.06 -12.71 -6.25
N HIS A 42 -10.70 -11.83 -7.02
CA HIS A 42 -10.16 -11.36 -8.29
C HIS A 42 -8.94 -10.46 -8.09
N ILE A 43 -9.03 -9.50 -7.17
CA ILE A 43 -7.93 -8.58 -6.84
C ILE A 43 -6.72 -9.34 -6.28
N HIS A 44 -6.95 -10.30 -5.40
CA HIS A 44 -5.88 -11.14 -4.85
C HIS A 44 -5.19 -11.96 -5.94
N LYS A 45 -5.98 -12.59 -6.82
CA LYS A 45 -5.43 -13.33 -7.97
C LYS A 45 -4.62 -12.41 -8.89
N LEU A 46 -5.10 -11.19 -9.16
CA LEU A 46 -4.41 -10.22 -10.00
C LEU A 46 -3.07 -9.80 -9.37
N LEU A 47 -3.09 -9.40 -8.10
CA LEU A 47 -1.91 -8.94 -7.37
C LEU A 47 -0.86 -10.05 -7.25
N ASN A 48 -1.25 -11.27 -6.85
CA ASN A 48 -0.32 -12.39 -6.72
C ASN A 48 0.23 -12.86 -8.07
N LYS A 49 -0.52 -12.68 -9.17
CA LYS A 49 -0.02 -12.95 -10.53
C LYS A 49 0.97 -11.88 -10.98
N ARG A 50 0.67 -10.60 -10.73
CA ARG A 50 1.51 -9.48 -11.18
C ARG A 50 2.76 -9.33 -10.34
N PHE A 51 2.67 -9.60 -9.04
CA PHE A 51 3.73 -9.43 -8.04
C PHE A 51 3.91 -10.72 -7.21
N PRO A 52 4.43 -11.80 -7.82
CA PRO A 52 4.63 -13.07 -7.13
C PRO A 52 5.56 -12.93 -5.92
N ASP A 53 6.54 -12.03 -6.00
CA ASP A 53 7.51 -11.74 -4.92
C ASP A 53 6.87 -10.99 -3.73
N PHE A 54 5.71 -10.37 -3.96
CA PHE A 54 4.94 -9.58 -2.99
C PHE A 54 3.60 -10.24 -2.67
N SER A 55 3.56 -11.57 -2.65
CA SER A 55 2.31 -12.31 -2.50
C SER A 55 1.52 -11.88 -1.26
N ILE A 56 0.23 -11.60 -1.45
CA ILE A 56 -0.70 -11.24 -0.40
C ILE A 56 -1.57 -12.44 0.01
N SER A 57 -1.88 -12.51 1.29
CA SER A 57 -2.68 -13.57 1.90
C SER A 57 -4.16 -13.28 1.79
N TRP A 58 -4.98 -14.32 1.69
CA TRP A 58 -6.42 -14.21 1.49
C TRP A 58 -7.22 -14.05 2.79
N ASP A 59 -6.61 -14.37 3.92
CA ASP A 59 -7.20 -14.35 5.25
C ASP A 59 -6.99 -13.03 6.01
N LYS A 60 -6.26 -12.07 5.42
CA LYS A 60 -5.94 -10.79 6.06
C LYS A 60 -6.79 -9.65 5.48
N ASP A 61 -7.35 -8.83 6.37
CA ASP A 61 -7.96 -7.56 6.00
C ASP A 61 -6.89 -6.46 5.94
N TYR A 62 -6.46 -6.12 4.73
CA TYR A 62 -5.45 -5.08 4.49
C TYR A 62 -6.00 -3.65 4.58
N LEU A 63 -7.29 -3.46 4.88
CA LEU A 63 -7.82 -2.17 5.31
C LEU A 63 -7.42 -1.82 6.75
N GLN A 64 -7.01 -2.83 7.53
CA GLN A 64 -6.45 -2.63 8.87
C GLN A 64 -4.97 -2.26 8.80
N PHE A 65 -4.58 -1.19 9.51
CA PHE A 65 -3.21 -0.68 9.55
C PHE A 65 -2.21 -1.77 9.94
N VAL A 66 -2.53 -2.59 10.95
CA VAL A 66 -1.61 -3.64 11.43
C VAL A 66 -1.28 -4.67 10.34
N ASN A 67 -2.26 -5.06 9.52
CA ASN A 67 -2.07 -6.02 8.44
C ASN A 67 -1.33 -5.40 7.26
N PHE A 68 -1.68 -4.16 6.92
CA PHE A 68 -1.00 -3.38 5.87
C PHE A 68 0.46 -3.11 6.23
N ASP A 69 0.73 -2.62 7.45
CA ASP A 69 2.08 -2.35 7.97
C ASP A 69 2.94 -3.61 8.03
N SER A 70 2.37 -4.73 8.49
CA SER A 70 3.07 -6.01 8.48
C SER A 70 3.50 -6.43 7.08
N LEU A 71 2.60 -6.31 6.09
CA LEU A 71 2.90 -6.64 4.70
C LEU A 71 3.99 -5.72 4.12
N ILE A 72 3.86 -4.41 4.31
CA ILE A 72 4.83 -3.43 3.81
C ILE A 72 6.21 -3.67 4.42
N LYS A 73 6.30 -3.89 5.73
CA LYS A 73 7.57 -4.20 6.40
C LYS A 73 8.18 -5.50 5.92
N GLU A 74 7.38 -6.55 5.77
CA GLU A 74 7.83 -7.86 5.30
C GLU A 74 8.38 -7.77 3.87
N LYS A 75 7.63 -7.12 2.96
CA LYS A 75 7.96 -7.14 1.54
C LYS A 75 8.92 -6.05 1.09
N LEU A 76 8.99 -4.93 1.81
CA LEU A 76 9.85 -3.79 1.49
C LEU A 76 11.00 -3.61 2.49
N ALA A 77 11.33 -4.69 3.23
CA ALA A 77 12.42 -4.74 4.19
C ALA A 77 12.44 -3.60 5.23
N GLY A 78 11.26 -3.01 5.52
CA GLY A 78 11.15 -1.89 6.46
C GLY A 78 11.93 -0.62 6.06
N LYS A 79 12.19 -0.41 4.76
CA LYS A 79 12.91 0.77 4.24
C LYS A 79 12.36 2.11 4.74
N PHE A 80 11.05 2.19 4.94
CA PHE A 80 10.38 3.39 5.41
C PHE A 80 9.22 3.06 6.36
N SER A 81 8.71 4.10 7.02
CA SER A 81 7.51 3.99 7.85
C SER A 81 6.26 3.89 7.00
N THR A 82 5.47 2.83 7.18
CA THR A 82 4.14 2.67 6.57
C THR A 82 3.23 3.88 6.84
N LYS A 83 3.29 4.41 8.07
CA LYS A 83 2.52 5.60 8.46
C LYS A 83 2.95 6.82 7.65
N GLU A 84 4.25 6.97 7.41
CA GLU A 84 4.78 8.06 6.58
C GLU A 84 4.36 7.93 5.12
N LEU A 85 4.43 6.72 4.55
CA LEU A 85 3.94 6.42 3.21
C LEU A 85 2.48 6.87 3.04
N LEU A 86 1.59 6.39 3.91
CA LEU A 86 0.16 6.71 3.85
C LEU A 86 -0.10 8.21 4.02
N CYS A 87 0.59 8.87 4.96
CA CYS A 87 0.49 10.32 5.16
C CYS A 87 0.95 11.11 3.93
N ARG A 88 2.04 10.72 3.28
CA ARG A 88 2.56 11.40 2.09
C ARG A 88 1.62 11.22 0.91
N MET A 89 1.13 10.00 0.68
CA MET A 89 0.16 9.72 -0.37
C MET A 89 -1.14 10.50 -0.17
N SER A 90 -1.71 10.48 1.04
CA SER A 90 -2.90 11.27 1.38
C SER A 90 -2.70 12.77 1.16
N ARG A 91 -1.58 13.34 1.62
CA ARG A 91 -1.25 14.77 1.45
C ARG A 91 -1.07 15.19 -0.01
N GLN A 92 -0.62 14.28 -0.87
CA GLN A 92 -0.49 14.51 -2.31
C GLN A 92 -1.74 14.06 -3.10
N GLU A 93 -2.86 13.84 -2.39
CA GLU A 93 -4.15 13.43 -2.95
C GLU A 93 -4.15 12.09 -3.70
N MET A 94 -3.08 11.29 -3.54
CA MET A 94 -2.96 9.96 -4.12
C MET A 94 -3.66 8.95 -3.22
N CYS A 95 -4.74 8.34 -3.72
CA CYS A 95 -5.50 7.33 -2.96
C CYS A 95 -5.93 7.84 -1.56
N LYS A 96 -6.23 9.15 -1.45
CA LYS A 96 -6.44 9.83 -0.17
C LYS A 96 -7.44 9.12 0.74
N SER A 97 -8.63 8.82 0.23
CA SER A 97 -9.69 8.19 1.02
C SER A 97 -9.23 6.88 1.65
N ILE A 98 -8.57 6.00 0.88
CA ILE A 98 -8.13 4.70 1.40
C ILE A 98 -6.94 4.85 2.34
N CYS A 99 -6.03 5.78 2.06
CA CYS A 99 -4.92 6.08 2.96
C CYS A 99 -5.43 6.57 4.32
N ASP A 100 -6.41 7.48 4.32
CA ASP A 100 -7.04 8.02 5.53
C ASP A 100 -7.81 6.93 6.29
N THR A 101 -8.52 6.04 5.59
CA THR A 101 -9.19 4.88 6.19
C THR A 101 -8.18 3.96 6.90
N ILE A 102 -7.10 3.59 6.22
CA ILE A 102 -6.07 2.71 6.82
C ILE A 102 -5.41 3.42 8.01
N LEU A 103 -5.06 4.71 7.88
CA LEU A 103 -4.48 5.49 8.98
C LEU A 103 -5.40 5.58 10.20
N ALA A 104 -6.71 5.73 10.02
CA ALA A 104 -7.66 5.80 11.13
C ALA A 104 -7.74 4.49 11.93
N SER A 105 -7.46 3.35 11.31
CA SER A 105 -7.40 2.04 11.98
C SER A 105 -6.10 1.79 12.77
N SER A 106 -5.18 2.76 12.81
CA SER A 106 -3.94 2.68 13.60
C SER A 106 -4.11 3.03 15.09
N THR A 107 -5.35 3.29 15.52
CA THR A 107 -5.72 3.83 16.84
C THR A 107 -6.16 2.75 17.82
#